data_AF-A0A533Z950-F1
#
_entry.id   AF-A0A533Z950-F1
#
_cell.length_a   1.000
_cell.length_b   1.000
_cell.length_c   1.000
_cell.angle_alpha   90.00
_cell.angle_beta   90.00
_cell.angle_gamma   90.00
#
_symmetry.space_group_name_H-M   'P 1'
#
loop_
_entity.id
_entity.type
_entity.pdbx_description
1 polymer ?
#
loop_
_entity_poly.entity_id
_entity_poly.type
_entity_poly.pdbx_seq_one_letter_code
_entity_poly.pdbx_strand_id
1 'polypeptide(L)' 'FRLVARHFLNQDRRIMERQALGLRYKPPLMLLDDADTPAKWYYKLKTAYLEARQSGRPMEHPIKGPVTLRWRS' A
#
# COMPACT_ATOMS: atom_id res chain seq x y z
N PHE A 1 13.16 -6.77 20.85
CA PHE A 1 12.87 -6.45 19.43
C PHE A 1 12.27 -7.61 18.63
N ARG A 2 12.93 -8.77 18.46
CA ARG A 2 12.42 -9.89 17.63
C ARG A 2 11.03 -10.42 18.05
N LEU A 3 10.72 -10.42 19.35
CA LEU A 3 9.46 -10.95 19.88
C LEU A 3 8.26 -10.03 19.56
N VAL A 4 8.45 -8.72 19.69
CA VAL A 4 7.45 -7.69 19.34
C VAL A 4 7.17 -7.69 17.84
N ALA A 5 8.22 -7.76 17.01
CA ALA A 5 8.08 -7.84 15.56
C ALA A 5 7.28 -9.08 15.13
N ARG A 6 7.55 -10.25 15.72
CA ARG A 6 6.80 -11.48 15.43
C ARG A 6 5.33 -11.37 15.84
N HIS A 7 5.06 -10.78 17.01
CA HIS A 7 3.69 -10.61 17.47
C HIS A 7 2.91 -9.66 16.56
N PHE A 8 3.51 -8.53 16.19
CA PHE A 8 2.96 -7.56 15.24
C PHE A 8 2.62 -8.23 13.90
N LEU A 9 3.60 -8.86 13.24
CA LEU A 9 3.39 -9.54 11.96
C LEU A 9 2.31 -10.63 12.01
N ASN A 10 2.18 -11.33 13.14
CA ASN A 10 1.12 -12.32 13.32
C ASN A 10 -0.28 -11.68 13.43
N GLN A 11 -0.39 -10.50 14.03
CA GLN A 11 -1.64 -9.74 14.08
C GLN A 11 -2.04 -9.28 12.67
N ASP A 12 -1.11 -8.65 11.93
CA ASP A 12 -1.33 -8.23 10.54
C ASP A 12 -1.78 -9.38 9.64
N ARG A 13 -1.12 -10.55 9.74
CA ARG A 13 -1.50 -11.74 8.99
C ARG A 13 -2.96 -12.15 9.23
N ARG A 14 -3.38 -12.19 10.50
CA ARG A 14 -4.75 -12.58 10.87
C ARG A 14 -5.79 -11.60 10.35
N ILE A 15 -5.46 -10.31 10.26
CA ILE A 15 -6.34 -9.29 9.69
C ILE A 15 -6.50 -9.52 8.19
N MET A 16 -5.40 -9.76 7.46
CA MET A 16 -5.43 -10.04 6.03
C MET A 16 -6.26 -11.29 5.69
N GLU A 17 -6.09 -12.38 6.45
CA GLU A 17 -6.89 -13.62 6.29
C GLU A 17 -8.39 -13.36 6.45
N ARG A 18 -8.77 -12.58 7.47
CA ARG A 18 -10.18 -12.20 7.72
C ARG A 18 -10.73 -11.29 6.63
N GLN A 19 -9.94 -10.33 6.16
CA GLN A 19 -10.33 -9.44 5.07
C GLN A 19 -10.58 -10.23 3.79
N ALA A 20 -9.71 -11.18 3.45
CA ALA A 20 -9.88 -12.06 2.29
C ALA A 20 -11.16 -12.91 2.38
N LEU A 21 -11.51 -13.40 3.57
CA LEU A 21 -12.78 -14.10 3.80
C LEU A 21 -13.98 -13.16 3.67
N GLY A 22 -13.91 -11.95 4.22
CA GLY A 22 -14.96 -10.93 4.16
C GLY A 22 -15.25 -10.44 2.74
N LEU A 23 -14.22 -10.29 1.89
CA LEU A 23 -14.35 -9.89 0.48
C LEU A 23 -15.20 -10.86 -0.35
N ARG A 24 -15.30 -12.13 0.06
CA ARG A 24 -16.19 -13.12 -0.59
C ARG A 24 -17.66 -12.71 -0.53
N TYR A 25 -18.04 -11.92 0.48
CA TYR A 25 -19.41 -11.47 0.71
C TYR A 25 -19.71 -10.08 0.11
N LYS A 26 -18.77 -9.50 -0.67
CA LYS A 26 -18.89 -8.20 -1.36
C LYS A 26 -19.47 -7.07 -0.48
N PRO A 27 -18.93 -6.81 0.73
CA PRO A 27 -19.34 -5.66 1.51
C PRO A 27 -19.05 -4.36 0.75
N PRO A 28 -19.88 -3.31 0.88
CA PRO A 28 -19.51 -1.98 0.37
C PRO A 28 -18.23 -1.53 1.08
N LEU A 29 -17.14 -1.40 0.33
CA LEU A 29 -15.85 -0.95 0.85
C LEU A 29 -15.94 0.55 1.10
N MET A 30 -15.85 0.95 2.37
CA MET A 30 -15.65 2.36 2.74
C MET A 30 -14.18 2.70 2.48
N LEU A 31 -13.92 3.44 1.40
CA LEU A 31 -12.57 3.90 1.03
C LEU A 31 -12.15 5.04 1.98
N LEU A 32 -11.12 4.81 2.79
CA LEU A 32 -10.43 5.86 3.55
C LEU A 32 -9.32 6.44 2.66
N ASP A 33 -9.69 7.39 1.80
CA ASP A 33 -8.82 7.90 0.73
C ASP A 33 -7.42 8.35 1.20
N ASP A 34 -7.32 9.04 2.34
CA ASP A 34 -6.06 9.62 2.82
C ASP A 34 -5.08 8.55 3.35
N ALA A 35 -5.59 7.53 4.05
CA ALA A 35 -4.78 6.48 4.66
C ALA A 35 -4.07 5.59 3.62
N ASP A 36 -4.68 5.45 2.45
CA ASP A 36 -4.18 4.61 1.36
C ASP A 36 -3.18 5.32 0.44
N THR A 37 -2.95 6.62 0.63
CA THR A 37 -2.07 7.42 -0.24
C THR A 37 -0.64 6.85 -0.31
N PRO A 38 0.01 6.44 0.80
CA PRO A 38 1.33 5.81 0.75
C PRO A 38 1.34 4.49 -0.03
N ALA A 39 0.30 3.65 0.13
CA ALA A 39 0.20 2.38 -0.59
C ALA A 39 -0.01 2.60 -2.10
N LYS A 40 -0.89 3.53 -2.48
CA LYS A 40 -1.10 3.94 -3.87
C LYS A 40 0.21 4.43 -4.51
N TRP A 41 1.00 5.23 -3.79
CA TRP A 41 2.32 5.68 -4.25
C TRP A 41 3.31 4.55 -4.43
N TYR A 42 3.39 3.60 -3.48
CA TYR A 42 4.26 2.44 -3.60
C TYR A 42 3.95 1.63 -4.87
N TYR A 43 2.69 1.36 -5.16
CA TYR A 43 2.32 0.62 -6.38
C TYR A 43 2.67 1.39 -7.65
N LYS A 44 2.40 2.71 -7.69
CA LYS A 44 2.79 3.56 -8.83
C LYS A 44 4.31 3.55 -9.07
N LEU A 45 5.09 3.66 -8.00
CA LEU A 45 6.55 3.63 -8.06
C LEU A 45 7.07 2.28 -8.54
N LYS A 46 6.51 1.18 -8.01
CA LYS A 46 6.86 -0.18 -8.41
C LYS A 46 6.60 -0.40 -9.90
N THR A 47 5.44 0.01 -10.40
CA THR A 47 5.10 -0.10 -11.82
C THR A 47 6.06 0.70 -12.69
N ALA A 48 6.27 1.98 -12.38
CA ALA A 48 7.19 2.84 -13.14
C ALA A 48 8.64 2.32 -13.13
N TYR A 49 9.10 1.74 -12.01
CA TYR A 49 10.41 1.09 -11.94
C TYR A 49 10.51 -0.13 -12.86
N LEU A 50 9.48 -1.00 -12.85
CA LEU A 50 9.46 -2.19 -13.71
C LEU A 50 9.41 -1.81 -15.20
N GLU A 51 8.63 -0.80 -15.56
CA GLU A 51 8.54 -0.28 -16.94
C GLU A 51 9.86 0.32 -17.41
N ALA A 52 10.53 1.11 -16.58
CA ALA A 52 11.85 1.67 -16.88
C ALA A 52 12.89 0.55 -17.10
N ARG A 53 12.86 -0.47 -16.23
CA ARG A 53 13.75 -1.62 -16.32
C ARG A 53 13.50 -2.49 -17.57
N GLN A 54 12.24 -2.60 -18.00
CA GLN A 54 11.88 -3.35 -19.22
C GLN A 54 12.18 -2.56 -20.50
N SER A 55 11.95 -1.26 -20.50
CA SER A 55 12.13 -0.41 -21.69
C SER A 55 13.55 0.14 -21.87
N GLY A 56 14.39 0.08 -20.84
CA GLY A 56 15.72 0.68 -20.82
C GLY A 56 15.71 2.21 -20.79
N ARG A 57 14.53 2.83 -20.64
CA ARG A 57 14.37 4.29 -20.56
C ARG A 57 14.54 4.78 -19.12
N PRO A 58 14.91 6.05 -18.91
CA PRO A 58 14.88 6.66 -17.58
C PRO A 58 13.49 6.50 -16.93
N MET A 59 13.47 6.23 -15.63
CA MET A 59 12.24 6.11 -14.87
C MET A 59 11.57 7.47 -14.71
N GLU A 60 10.36 7.60 -15.22
CA GLU A 60 9.49 8.75 -14.95
C GLU A 60 8.91 8.64 -13.54
N HIS A 61 9.27 9.59 -12.66
CA HIS A 61 8.78 9.57 -11.29
C HIS A 61 7.27 9.92 -11.24
N PRO A 62 6.41 9.04 -10.70
CA PRO A 62 4.95 9.24 -10.72
C PRO A 62 4.46 10.29 -9.71
N ILE A 63 5.31 10.70 -8.76
CA ILE A 63 5.02 11.76 -7.78
C ILE A 63 5.83 12.99 -8.18
N LYS A 64 5.16 14.07 -8.57
CA LYS A 64 5.83 15.21 -9.21
C LYS A 64 6.58 16.15 -8.25
N GLY A 65 6.37 16.01 -6.95
CA GLY A 65 7.04 16.83 -5.95
C GLY A 65 6.70 16.41 -4.52
N PRO A 66 7.18 17.17 -3.52
CA PRO A 66 6.86 16.93 -2.12
C PRO A 66 5.35 17.01 -1.87
N VAL A 67 4.82 16.06 -1.09
CA VAL A 67 3.40 16.05 -0.69
C VAL A 67 3.31 15.96 0.84
N THR A 68 2.52 16.84 1.45
CA THR A 68 2.24 16.81 2.88
C THR A 68 0.99 15.97 3.15
N LEU A 69 1.15 14.88 3.91
CA LEU A 69 0.03 14.06 4.37
C LEU A 69 -0.56 14.65 5.65
N ARG A 70 -1.88 14.69 5.74
CA ARG A 70 -2.62 15.05 6.96
C ARG A 70 -3.44 13.85 7.40
N TRP A 71 -3.12 13.33 8.58
CA TRP A 71 -3.89 12.27 9.19
C TRP A 71 -5.16 12.88 9.80
N ARG A 72 -6.31 12.22 9.64
CA ARG A 72 -7.48 12.57 10.45
C ARG A 72 -7.14 12.20 11.90
N SER A 73 -6.97 13.22 12.73
CA SER A 73 -6.80 13.10 14.19
C SER A 73 -8.02 12.49 14.84
#